data_AF-A0A2N2VFN8-F1
#
_entry.id   AF-A0A2N2VFN8-F1
#
_cell.length_a   1.000
_cell.length_b   1.000
_cell.length_c   1.000
_cell.angle_alpha   90.00
_cell.angle_beta   90.00
_cell.angle_gamma   90.00
#
_symmetry.space_group_name_H-M   'P 1'
#
loop_
_entity.id
_entity.type
_entity.pdbx_description
1 polymer ?
#
loop_
_entity_poly.entity_id
_entity_poly.type
_entity_poly.pdbx_seq_one_letter_code
_entity_poly.pdbx_strand_id
1 'polypeptide(L)'
;MCEWMVTNESPDGYALMHISGETNDLHVGDIVALKPLGEYVETPTTWHVCLIRWAISENPEHIELGLELLAPRAIAAEIAHPSTLAAGKIAALILPETPPLRPFESLVIPSGILKENTRKIILVVEDKNLEIREICATHLAEQTSAIEIFSVSPDYLP
;
A
#
# COMPACT_ATOMS: atom_id res chain seq x y z
N MET A 1 -13.10 -14.08 8.53
CA MET A 1 -12.62 -12.71 8.84
C MET A 1 -11.48 -12.89 9.84
N CYS A 2 -10.32 -12.29 9.60
CA CYS A 2 -9.15 -12.43 10.46
C CYS A 2 -9.14 -11.28 11.46
N GLU A 3 -9.02 -11.59 12.75
CA GLU A 3 -9.09 -10.63 13.85
C GLU A 3 -7.74 -10.54 14.56
N TRP A 4 -7.36 -9.30 14.86
CA TRP A 4 -6.06 -8.95 15.43
C TRP A 4 -6.25 -7.95 16.55
N MET A 5 -5.45 -8.07 17.61
CA MET A 5 -5.42 -7.12 18.71
C MET A 5 -4.19 -6.22 18.58
N VAL A 6 -4.37 -4.91 18.70
CA VAL A 6 -3.26 -3.95 18.76
C VAL A 6 -2.57 -4.09 20.12
N THR A 7 -1.30 -4.46 20.12
CA THR A 7 -0.46 -4.57 21.32
C THR A 7 0.40 -3.33 21.53
N ASN A 8 0.70 -2.59 20.45
CA ASN A 8 1.41 -1.32 20.49
C ASN A 8 1.00 -0.44 19.29
N GLU A 9 0.98 0.88 19.47
CA GLU A 9 0.68 1.85 18.43
C GLU A 9 1.66 3.02 18.50
N SER A 10 2.11 3.47 17.33
CA SER A 10 2.96 4.64 17.14
C SER A 10 2.45 5.45 15.95
N PRO A 11 2.94 6.68 15.72
CA PRO A 11 2.53 7.47 14.56
C PRO A 11 2.77 6.78 13.20
N ASP A 12 3.76 5.89 13.14
CA ASP A 12 4.23 5.26 11.90
C ASP A 12 3.92 3.77 11.82
N GLY A 13 3.16 3.20 12.75
CA GLY A 13 2.92 1.76 12.73
C GLY A 13 2.27 1.14 13.96
N TYR A 14 2.01 -0.15 13.84
CA TYR A 14 1.31 -0.99 14.81
C TYR A 14 2.11 -2.25 15.12
N ALA A 15 2.03 -2.72 16.36
CA ALA A 15 2.29 -4.12 16.68
C ALA A 15 0.95 -4.81 16.90
N LEU A 16 0.74 -5.95 16.24
CA LEU A 16 -0.49 -6.72 16.31
C LEU A 16 -0.22 -8.14 16.82
N MET A 17 -1.17 -8.70 17.55
CA MET A 17 -1.21 -10.13 17.90
C MET A 17 -2.46 -10.77 17.30
N HIS A 18 -2.29 -11.94 16.70
CA HIS A 18 -3.37 -12.73 16.12
C HIS A 18 -4.34 -13.18 17.22
N ILE A 19 -5.64 -13.09 16.92
CA ILE A 19 -6.71 -13.56 17.83
C ILE A 19 -7.47 -14.71 17.19
N SER A 20 -7.86 -14.58 15.91
CA SER A 20 -8.60 -15.63 15.21
C SER A 20 -8.59 -15.44 13.69
N GLY A 21 -8.89 -16.51 12.97
CA GLY A 21 -8.97 -16.52 11.49
C GLY A 21 -7.67 -16.98 10.82
N GLU A 22 -7.67 -17.01 9.49
CA GLU A 22 -6.58 -17.57 8.69
C GLU A 22 -5.38 -16.62 8.59
N THR A 23 -4.17 -17.18 8.64
CA THR A 23 -2.88 -16.47 8.58
C THR A 23 -1.93 -17.05 7.52
N ASN A 24 -2.40 -18.01 6.71
CA ASN A 24 -1.56 -18.86 5.85
C ASN A 24 -0.81 -18.11 4.73
N ASP A 25 -1.22 -16.88 4.39
CA ASP A 25 -0.69 -16.12 3.26
C ASP A 25 -0.01 -14.81 3.69
N LEU A 26 0.47 -14.72 4.92
CA LEU A 26 1.04 -13.50 5.47
C LEU A 26 2.57 -13.52 5.49
N HIS A 27 3.22 -12.69 4.68
CA HIS A 27 4.68 -12.63 4.58
C HIS A 27 5.22 -11.25 4.93
N VAL A 28 6.44 -11.24 5.48
CA VAL A 28 7.21 -10.01 5.63
C VAL A 28 7.42 -9.39 4.25
N GLY A 29 7.09 -8.11 4.11
CA GLY A 29 7.13 -7.38 2.85
C GLY A 29 5.80 -7.32 2.09
N ASP A 30 4.73 -7.94 2.60
CA ASP A 30 3.39 -7.84 2.04
C ASP A 30 2.69 -6.54 2.46
N ILE A 31 1.80 -6.06 1.58
CA ILE A 31 0.89 -4.96 1.87
C ILE A 31 -0.41 -5.54 2.43
N VAL A 32 -0.86 -4.97 3.55
CA VAL A 32 -2.13 -5.35 4.20
C VAL A 32 -3.01 -4.14 4.40
N ALA A 33 -4.33 -4.37 4.34
CA ALA A 33 -5.33 -3.38 4.72
C ALA A 33 -5.79 -3.67 6.15
N LEU A 34 -5.61 -2.70 7.05
CA LEU A 34 -6.06 -2.76 8.44
C LEU A 34 -7.30 -1.88 8.61
N LYS A 35 -8.36 -2.42 9.20
CA LYS A 35 -9.53 -1.63 9.61
C LYS A 35 -9.61 -1.66 11.13
N PRO A 36 -9.40 -0.52 11.81
CA PRO A 36 -9.60 -0.44 13.25
C PRO A 36 -11.06 -0.76 13.62
N LEU A 37 -11.27 -1.53 14.68
CA LEU A 37 -12.59 -1.89 15.22
C LEU A 37 -12.64 -1.49 16.70
N GLY A 38 -13.73 -0.86 17.14
CA GLY A 38 -13.94 -0.49 18.54
C GLY A 38 -14.88 0.70 18.75
N GLU A 39 -15.30 0.93 19.99
CA GLU A 39 -16.25 2.00 20.36
C GLU A 39 -15.67 3.42 20.21
N TYR A 40 -14.35 3.56 20.18
CA TYR A 40 -13.64 4.85 20.10
C TYR A 40 -13.10 5.18 18.71
N VAL A 41 -13.48 4.41 17.68
CA VAL A 41 -12.97 4.64 16.33
C VAL A 41 -13.79 5.72 15.64
N GLU A 42 -13.10 6.63 14.94
CA GLU A 42 -13.75 7.67 14.14
C GLU A 42 -14.72 7.04 13.12
N THR A 43 -15.91 7.61 13.02
CA THR A 43 -16.93 7.21 12.04
C THR A 43 -16.93 8.20 10.87
N PRO A 44 -16.72 7.75 9.62
CA PRO A 44 -16.57 6.36 9.16
C PRO A 44 -15.15 5.80 9.40
N THR A 45 -15.06 4.51 9.70
CA THR A 45 -13.79 3.79 9.81
C THR A 45 -13.07 3.75 8.47
N THR A 46 -11.86 4.29 8.41
CA THR A 46 -10.99 4.25 7.23
C THR A 46 -10.08 3.02 7.26
N TRP A 47 -9.76 2.49 6.07
CA TRP A 47 -8.77 1.43 5.92
C TRP A 47 -7.36 2.03 5.93
N HIS A 48 -6.51 1.54 6.81
CA HIS A 48 -5.09 1.85 6.81
C HIS A 48 -4.36 0.86 5.90
N VAL A 49 -3.43 1.37 5.11
CA VAL A 49 -2.55 0.57 4.24
C VAL A 49 -1.24 0.43 4.97
N CYS A 50 -0.83 -0.80 5.24
CA CYS A 50 0.37 -1.10 6.01
C CYS A 50 1.29 -2.07 5.29
N LEU A 51 2.58 -2.01 5.63
CA LEU A 51 3.61 -2.95 5.20
C LEU A 51 4.03 -3.82 6.38
N ILE A 52 4.13 -5.13 6.17
CA ILE A 52 4.62 -6.04 7.20
C ILE A 52 6.15 -5.97 7.27
N ARG A 53 6.69 -5.48 8.40
CA ARG A 53 8.13 -5.34 8.63
C ARG A 53 8.77 -6.54 9.30
N TRP A 54 8.02 -7.22 10.15
CA TRP A 54 8.44 -8.45 10.79
C TRP A 54 7.22 -9.28 11.19
N ALA A 55 7.42 -10.59 11.28
CA ALA A 55 6.45 -11.53 11.81
C ALA A 55 7.18 -12.50 12.74
N ILE A 56 6.63 -12.71 13.93
CA ILE A 56 7.13 -13.68 14.91
C ILE A 56 6.01 -14.69 15.15
N SER A 57 6.34 -15.97 15.16
CA SER A 57 5.38 -17.03 15.48
C SER A 57 6.05 -18.04 16.40
N GLU A 58 5.50 -18.20 17.60
CA GLU A 58 5.90 -19.29 18.50
C GLU A 58 5.19 -20.59 18.10
N ASN A 59 3.94 -20.47 17.61
CA ASN A 59 3.15 -21.52 16.96
C ASN A 59 2.02 -20.85 16.14
N PRO A 60 1.25 -21.60 15.32
CA PRO A 60 0.24 -21.02 14.43
C PRO A 60 -0.88 -20.21 15.12
N GLU A 61 -1.14 -20.43 16.41
CA GLU A 61 -2.14 -19.69 17.19
C GLU A 61 -1.56 -18.42 17.84
N HIS A 62 -0.23 -18.29 17.86
CA HIS A 62 0.49 -17.19 18.50
C HIS A 62 1.40 -16.52 17.47
N ILE A 63 0.79 -15.63 16.67
CA ILE A 63 1.46 -14.84 15.65
C ILE A 63 1.44 -13.36 16.06
N GLU A 64 2.61 -12.73 16.00
CA GLU A 64 2.78 -11.29 16.19
C GLU A 64 3.33 -10.65 14.92
N LEU A 65 2.87 -9.44 14.63
CA LEU A 65 3.29 -8.65 13.46
C LEU A 65 3.73 -7.26 13.85
N GLY A 66 4.78 -6.80 13.19
CA GLY A 66 5.12 -5.39 13.10
C GLY A 66 4.67 -4.82 11.78
N LEU A 67 3.80 -3.82 11.83
CA LEU A 67 3.28 -3.12 10.67
C LEU A 67 3.82 -1.69 10.64
N GLU A 68 4.27 -1.25 9.47
CA GLU A 68 4.49 0.16 9.17
C GLU A 68 3.26 0.74 8.47
N LEU A 69 2.74 1.86 8.96
CA LEU A 69 1.64 2.59 8.33
C LEU A 69 2.15 3.34 7.10
N LEU A 70 1.68 2.95 5.92
CA LEU A 70 2.04 3.60 4.65
C LEU A 70 1.09 4.75 4.32
N ALA A 71 -0.21 4.57 4.52
CA ALA A 71 -1.20 5.63 4.31
C ALA A 71 -2.50 5.33 5.05
N PRO A 72 -3.26 6.37 5.46
CA PRO A 72 -4.56 6.19 6.11
C PRO A 72 -5.69 5.80 5.14
N ARG A 73 -5.39 5.72 3.83
CA ARG A 73 -6.25 5.22 2.75
C ARG A 73 -5.41 4.92 1.50
N ALA A 74 -5.95 4.10 0.60
CA ALA A 74 -5.47 3.98 -0.77
C ALA A 74 -6.58 4.31 -1.77
N ILE A 75 -6.17 4.71 -2.97
CA ILE A 75 -7.04 4.82 -4.14
C ILE A 75 -6.64 3.73 -5.12
N ALA A 76 -7.62 2.96 -5.61
CA ALA A 76 -7.37 1.92 -6.61
C ALA A 76 -7.01 2.56 -7.95
N ALA A 77 -5.97 2.03 -8.59
CA ALA A 77 -5.54 2.46 -9.90
C ALA A 77 -5.05 1.26 -10.73
N GLU A 78 -4.95 1.47 -12.04
CA GLU A 78 -4.34 0.54 -12.96
C GLU A 78 -3.32 1.28 -13.82
N ILE A 79 -2.13 0.71 -14.00
CA ILE A 79 -1.18 1.21 -15.00
C ILE A 79 -1.57 0.63 -16.36
N ALA A 80 -1.84 1.53 -17.31
CA ALA A 80 -2.03 1.22 -18.71
C ALA A 80 -0.70 1.45 -19.45
N HIS A 81 -0.04 0.39 -19.91
CA HIS A 81 1.23 0.51 -20.62
C HIS A 81 0.99 0.94 -22.09
N PRO A 82 1.41 2.13 -22.54
CA PRO A 82 1.07 2.63 -23.88
C PRO A 82 1.66 1.77 -25.01
N SER A 83 2.84 1.17 -24.77
CA SER A 83 3.60 0.42 -25.77
C SER A 83 3.18 -1.04 -25.90
N THR A 84 2.25 -1.53 -25.07
CA THR A 84 1.93 -2.97 -25.03
C THR A 84 0.45 -3.18 -24.74
N LEU A 85 -0.40 -2.99 -25.76
CA LEU A 85 -1.83 -3.33 -25.72
C LEU A 85 -2.10 -4.77 -25.22
N ALA A 86 -1.11 -5.67 -25.33
CA ALA A 86 -1.18 -7.06 -24.91
C ALA A 86 -0.68 -7.33 -23.47
N ALA A 87 0.00 -6.39 -22.81
CA ALA A 87 0.63 -6.64 -21.49
C ALA A 87 -0.36 -6.62 -20.31
N GLY A 88 -1.66 -6.43 -20.58
CA GLY A 88 -2.67 -6.34 -19.54
C GLY A 88 -2.56 -5.04 -18.74
N LYS A 89 -3.56 -4.80 -17.91
CA LYS A 89 -3.56 -3.71 -16.94
C LYS A 89 -2.85 -4.18 -15.68
N ILE A 90 -1.99 -3.34 -15.11
CA ILE A 90 -1.25 -3.68 -13.89
C ILE A 90 -1.94 -3.01 -12.72
N ALA A 91 -2.41 -3.80 -11.76
CA ALA A 91 -3.03 -3.27 -10.54
C ALA A 91 -2.03 -2.41 -9.77
N ALA A 92 -2.49 -1.27 -9.27
CA ALA A 92 -1.70 -0.33 -8.50
C ALA A 92 -2.54 0.29 -7.38
N LEU A 93 -1.87 0.77 -6.33
CA LEU A 93 -2.50 1.57 -5.27
C LEU A 93 -1.82 2.92 -5.21
N ILE A 94 -2.62 3.98 -5.30
CA ILE A 94 -2.15 5.33 -5.03
C ILE A 94 -2.28 5.57 -3.53
N LEU A 95 -1.17 5.92 -2.90
CA LEU A 95 -1.06 6.33 -1.51
C LEU A 95 -0.99 7.86 -1.46
N PRO A 96 -2.02 8.54 -0.95
CA PRO A 96 -2.00 9.99 -0.79
C PRO A 96 -0.88 10.46 0.14
N GLU A 97 -0.42 11.70 -0.05
CA GLU A 97 0.48 12.33 0.90
C GLU A 97 -0.13 12.37 2.31
N THR A 98 0.71 12.11 3.31
CA THR A 98 0.38 12.21 4.74
C THR A 98 1.46 13.06 5.44
N PRO A 99 1.48 14.39 5.24
CA PRO A 99 2.48 15.25 5.87
C PRO A 99 2.33 15.29 7.40
N PRO A 100 3.44 15.43 8.16
CA PRO A 100 4.82 15.59 7.67
C PRO A 100 5.54 14.27 7.33
N LEU A 101 4.96 13.12 7.70
CA LEU A 101 5.64 11.82 7.65
C LEU A 101 5.90 11.35 6.21
N ARG A 102 4.93 11.54 5.32
CA ARG A 102 5.00 11.13 3.91
C ARG A 102 4.55 12.28 3.02
N PRO A 103 5.44 13.22 2.68
CA PRO A 103 5.06 14.48 2.03
C PRO A 103 4.76 14.34 0.52
N PHE A 104 4.86 13.15 -0.05
CA PHE A 104 4.63 12.92 -1.48
C PHE A 104 3.61 11.82 -1.69
N GLU A 105 2.76 11.98 -2.71
CA GLU A 105 1.93 10.89 -3.23
C GLU A 105 2.85 9.77 -3.72
N SER A 106 2.48 8.53 -3.42
CA SER A 106 3.23 7.34 -3.79
C SER A 106 2.36 6.33 -4.53
N LEU A 107 2.98 5.45 -5.32
CA LEU A 107 2.34 4.41 -6.09
C LEU A 107 2.93 3.06 -5.71
N VAL A 108 2.08 2.16 -5.22
CA VAL A 108 2.42 0.76 -4.95
C VAL A 108 2.12 -0.06 -6.19
N ILE A 109 3.08 -0.86 -6.62
CA ILE A 109 2.98 -1.77 -7.77
C ILE A 109 3.64 -3.11 -7.46
N PRO A 110 3.33 -4.19 -8.21
CA PRO A 110 4.14 -5.39 -8.18
C PRO A 110 5.62 -5.10 -8.49
N SER A 111 6.52 -5.83 -7.83
CA SER A 111 7.96 -5.64 -8.00
C SER A 111 8.44 -5.94 -9.42
N GLY A 112 9.36 -5.14 -9.94
CA GLY A 112 10.01 -5.35 -11.24
C GLY A 112 9.22 -4.83 -12.45
N ILE A 113 8.20 -4.00 -12.22
CA ILE A 113 7.37 -3.42 -13.29
C ILE A 113 7.94 -2.09 -13.80
N LEU A 114 8.35 -1.20 -12.90
CA LEU A 114 8.87 0.12 -13.24
C LEU A 114 10.32 0.30 -12.75
N LYS A 115 10.94 1.39 -13.18
CA LYS A 115 12.21 1.86 -12.63
C LYS A 115 12.06 3.30 -12.16
N GLU A 116 12.93 3.73 -11.26
CA GLU A 116 13.02 5.14 -10.89
C GLU A 116 13.29 6.01 -12.14
N ASN A 117 12.67 7.18 -12.19
CA ASN A 117 12.63 8.09 -13.35
C ASN A 117 11.87 7.56 -14.58
N THR A 118 11.07 6.50 -14.45
CA THR A 118 10.16 6.12 -15.54
C THR A 118 9.10 7.20 -15.74
N ARG A 119 8.87 7.57 -17.00
CA ARG A 119 8.01 8.69 -17.42
C ARG A 119 6.86 8.20 -18.28
N LYS A 120 5.89 9.09 -18.56
CA LYS A 120 4.73 8.79 -19.42
C LYS A 120 3.95 7.55 -18.95
N ILE A 121 3.89 7.35 -17.64
CA ILE A 121 3.12 6.26 -17.03
C ILE A 121 1.66 6.73 -17.02
N ILE A 122 0.79 5.97 -17.67
CA ILE A 122 -0.65 6.26 -17.71
C ILE A 122 -1.32 5.49 -16.58
N LEU A 123 -1.90 6.21 -15.63
CA LEU A 123 -2.74 5.67 -14.58
C LEU A 123 -4.22 5.86 -14.93
N VAL A 124 -4.97 4.78 -14.81
CA VAL A 124 -6.43 4.78 -14.80
C VAL A 124 -6.85 4.69 -13.34
N VAL A 125 -7.45 5.76 -12.82
CA VAL A 125 -7.78 5.91 -11.40
C VAL A 125 -9.28 5.80 -11.20
N GLU A 126 -9.68 5.00 -10.21
CA GLU A 126 -11.08 4.85 -9.82
C GLU A 126 -11.32 5.55 -8.46
N ASP A 127 -11.65 6.85 -8.49
CA ASP A 127 -12.04 7.61 -7.31
C ASP A 127 -13.30 8.44 -7.57
N LYS A 128 -14.47 7.91 -7.17
CA LYS A 128 -15.83 8.40 -7.46
C LYS A 128 -16.21 8.41 -8.95
N ASN A 129 -15.27 8.76 -9.83
CA ASN A 129 -15.33 8.68 -11.28
C ASN A 129 -14.02 8.06 -11.80
N LEU A 130 -14.03 7.68 -13.08
CA LEU A 130 -12.84 7.26 -13.80
C LEU A 130 -12.03 8.48 -14.25
N GLU A 131 -10.76 8.55 -13.83
CA GLU A 131 -9.80 9.59 -14.23
C GLU A 131 -8.58 8.94 -14.90
N ILE A 132 -8.00 9.62 -15.88
CA ILE A 132 -6.73 9.22 -16.50
C ILE A 132 -5.67 10.26 -16.14
N ARG A 133 -4.56 9.81 -15.54
CA ARG A 133 -3.42 10.64 -15.14
C ARG A 133 -2.16 10.20 -15.86
N GLU A 134 -1.37 11.16 -16.33
CA GLU A 134 -0.01 10.89 -16.81
C GLU A 134 0.99 11.34 -15.74
N ILE A 135 1.85 10.42 -15.29
CA ILE A 135 2.78 10.63 -14.18
C ILE A 135 4.18 10.12 -14.51
N CYS A 136 5.14 10.51 -13.68
CA CYS A 136 6.46 9.92 -13.60
C CYS A 136 6.73 9.34 -12.20
N ALA A 137 7.45 8.22 -12.15
CA ALA A 137 7.96 7.61 -10.92
C ALA A 137 9.29 8.29 -10.57
N THR A 138 9.32 9.11 -9.51
CA THR A 138 10.45 10.01 -9.23
C THR A 138 11.47 9.40 -8.30
N HIS A 139 11.03 8.71 -7.24
CA HIS A 139 11.90 8.11 -6.25
C HIS A 139 11.41 6.74 -5.81
N LEU A 140 12.28 5.73 -5.71
CA LEU A 140 11.96 4.43 -5.13
C LEU A 140 12.05 4.50 -3.60
N ALA A 141 10.90 4.51 -2.93
CA ALA A 141 10.79 4.65 -1.48
C ALA A 141 10.88 3.32 -0.73
N GLU A 142 10.38 2.23 -1.31
CA GLU A 142 10.38 0.89 -0.72
C GLU A 142 10.47 -0.17 -1.81
N GLN A 143 11.18 -1.27 -1.52
CA GLN A 143 11.27 -2.41 -2.40
C GLN A 143 11.29 -3.71 -1.59
N THR A 144 10.34 -4.58 -1.88
CA THR A 144 10.29 -5.96 -1.37
C THR A 144 10.32 -6.94 -2.55
N SER A 145 10.26 -8.24 -2.27
CA SER A 145 10.10 -9.26 -3.32
C SER A 145 8.73 -9.20 -4.00
N ALA A 146 7.71 -8.64 -3.32
CA ALA A 146 6.34 -8.60 -3.81
C ALA A 146 5.99 -7.26 -4.47
N ILE A 147 6.44 -6.15 -3.88
CA ILE A 147 6.02 -4.80 -4.27
C ILE A 147 7.19 -3.82 -4.36
N GLU A 148 6.97 -2.75 -5.11
CA GLU A 148 7.77 -1.53 -5.11
C GLU A 148 6.84 -0.34 -4.83
N ILE A 149 7.34 0.65 -4.08
CA ILE A 149 6.64 1.90 -3.81
C ILE A 149 7.46 3.05 -4.37
N PHE A 150 6.88 3.79 -5.32
CA PHE A 150 7.51 4.96 -5.92
C PHE A 150 6.81 6.24 -5.49
N SER A 151 7.54 7.27 -5.11
CA SER A 151 7.00 8.64 -5.15
C SER A 151 6.64 8.99 -6.59
N VAL A 152 5.53 9.72 -6.77
CA VAL A 152 5.04 10.10 -8.10
C VAL A 152 4.76 11.58 -8.22
N SER A 153 4.90 12.10 -9.44
CA SER A 153 4.48 13.46 -9.78
C SER A 153 3.85 13.50 -11.17
N PRO A 154 2.97 14.47 -11.46
CA PRO A 154 2.43 14.62 -12.80
C PRO A 154 3.53 14.84 -13.84
N ASP A 155 3.40 14.22 -15.01
CA ASP A 155 4.36 14.39 -16.11
C ASP A 155 3.95 15.57 -16.99
N TYR A 156 4.54 16.74 -16.75
CA TYR A 156 4.23 17.97 -17.50
C TYR A 156 5.16 18.24 -18.69
N LEU A 157 6.15 17.38 -18.96
CA LEU A 157 7.11 17.64 -20.05
C LEU A 157 6.68 16.94 -21.35
N PRO A 158 6.65 17.66 -22.49
CA PRO A 158 6.29 17.10 -23.79
C PRO A 158 7.28 16.01 -24.27
#